data_AF-A0A147KIR4-F1
#
_entry.id   AF-A0A147KIR4-F1
#
_cell.length_a   1.000
_cell.length_b   1.000
_cell.length_c   1.000
_cell.angle_alpha   90.00
_cell.angle_beta   90.00
_cell.angle_gamma   90.00
#
_symmetry.space_group_name_H-M   'P 1'
#
loop_
_entity.id
_entity.type
_entity.pdbx_description
1 polymer ?
#
loop_
_entity_poly.entity_id
_entity_poly.type
_entity_poly.pdbx_seq_one_letter_code
_entity_poly.pdbx_strand_id
1 'polypeptide(L)'
;MLDGIGVPRWPAYGAAVWALLFAAVSFYWALGGTALLDTIGEAVTGPALSGDPAVVAAVWLSALLKLAGVPGALALAQRWGTLFPRWLVLLAGWGVTALLCLYGGASLVQQVLMVAGVVDVSAAFRPVLLWHLFLWTPVWLAGGVLYGIATFFFARATRVADAAPR
;
A
#
# COMPACT_ATOMS: atom_id res chain seq x y z
N MET A 1 20.86 -17.23 -13.94
CA MET A 1 20.89 -16.47 -15.21
C MET A 1 19.97 -15.24 -15.20
N LEU A 2 19.87 -14.52 -14.07
CA LEU A 2 19.28 -13.17 -13.98
C LEU A 2 20.27 -12.15 -13.39
N ASP A 3 21.45 -12.60 -12.98
CA ASP A 3 22.48 -11.75 -12.38
C ASP A 3 23.23 -10.91 -13.43
N GLY A 4 23.02 -11.19 -14.72
CA GLY A 4 23.62 -10.44 -15.84
C GLY A 4 22.78 -9.28 -16.38
N ILE A 5 21.51 -9.18 -16.02
CA ILE A 5 20.66 -8.02 -16.33
C ILE A 5 20.39 -7.36 -14.99
N GLY A 6 21.10 -6.29 -14.65
CA GLY A 6 21.07 -5.61 -13.34
C GLY A 6 19.72 -4.97 -13.01
N VAL A 7 18.65 -5.76 -12.93
CA VAL A 7 17.31 -5.31 -12.59
C VAL A 7 17.29 -5.04 -11.08
N PRO A 8 17.06 -3.78 -10.67
CA PRO A 8 17.16 -3.41 -9.27
C PRO A 8 16.03 -4.07 -8.47
N ARG A 9 16.41 -4.80 -7.41
CA ARG A 9 15.48 -5.47 -6.48
C ARG A 9 15.05 -4.58 -5.32
N TRP A 10 15.75 -3.47 -5.09
CA TRP A 10 15.46 -2.53 -4.00
C TRP A 10 14.02 -2.00 -3.99
N PRO A 11 13.32 -1.75 -5.13
CA PRO A 11 11.94 -1.26 -5.08
C PRO A 11 10.97 -2.29 -4.50
N ALA A 12 11.18 -3.57 -4.83
CA ALA A 12 10.39 -4.67 -4.31
C ALA A 12 10.65 -4.91 -2.81
N TYR A 13 11.91 -4.78 -2.36
CA TYR A 13 12.21 -4.82 -0.93
C TYR A 13 11.63 -3.61 -0.18
N GLY A 14 11.69 -2.42 -0.76
CA GLY A 14 11.05 -1.22 -0.22
C GLY A 14 9.53 -1.40 -0.10
N ALA A 15 8.89 -1.95 -1.13
CA ALA A 15 7.46 -2.27 -1.11
C ALA A 15 7.12 -3.31 -0.03
N ALA A 16 7.95 -4.34 0.14
CA ALA A 16 7.78 -5.36 1.18
C ALA A 16 7.89 -4.77 2.59
N VAL A 17 8.89 -3.92 2.84
CA VAL A 17 9.04 -3.22 4.13
C VAL A 17 7.86 -2.29 4.38
N TRP A 18 7.45 -1.52 3.36
CA TRP A 18 6.28 -0.64 3.44
C TRP A 18 5.03 -1.44 3.83
N ALA A 19 4.74 -2.54 3.13
CA ALA A 19 3.58 -3.38 3.41
C ALA A 19 3.63 -4.01 4.81
N LEU A 20 4.82 -4.44 5.25
CA LEU A 20 5.03 -5.03 6.57
C LEU A 20 4.78 -4.01 7.70
N LEU A 21 5.28 -2.78 7.56
CA LEU A 21 5.05 -1.72 8.55
C LEU A 21 3.56 -1.41 8.70
N PHE A 22 2.84 -1.27 7.59
CA PHE A 22 1.40 -1.04 7.61
C PHE A 22 0.61 -2.24 8.14
N ALA A 23 1.05 -3.46 7.84
CA ALA A 23 0.48 -4.67 8.42
C ALA A 23 0.65 -4.66 9.94
N ALA A 24 1.85 -4.37 10.45
CA ALA A 24 2.14 -4.33 11.89
C ALA A 24 1.22 -3.34 12.63
N VAL A 25 1.05 -2.12 12.11
CA VAL A 25 0.11 -1.13 12.68
C VAL A 25 -1.33 -1.65 12.67
N SER A 26 -1.75 -2.29 11.57
CA SER A 26 -3.12 -2.79 11.44
C SER A 26 -3.38 -4.00 12.35
N PHE A 27 -2.38 -4.87 12.53
CA PHE A 27 -2.44 -5.98 13.49
C PHE A 27 -2.48 -5.47 14.93
N TYR A 28 -1.70 -4.44 15.27
CA TYR A 28 -1.77 -3.80 16.58
C TYR A 28 -3.20 -3.32 16.88
N TRP A 29 -3.86 -2.64 15.95
CA TRP A 29 -5.26 -2.25 16.10
C TRP A 29 -6.23 -3.45 16.11
N ALA A 30 -6.00 -4.46 15.29
CA ALA A 30 -6.83 -5.68 15.26
C ALA A 30 -6.79 -6.45 16.59
N LEU A 31 -5.68 -6.36 17.31
CA LEU A 31 -5.48 -6.94 18.65
C LEU A 31 -6.01 -6.04 19.78
N GLY A 32 -6.70 -4.94 19.47
CA GLY A 32 -7.29 -4.02 20.45
C GLY A 32 -6.39 -2.86 20.86
N GLY A 33 -5.28 -2.63 20.17
CA GLY A 33 -4.46 -1.44 20.34
C GLY A 33 -5.23 -0.17 19.96
N THR A 34 -5.08 0.89 20.73
CA THR A 34 -5.85 2.14 20.55
C THR A 34 -5.00 3.37 20.23
N ALA A 35 -3.67 3.22 20.17
CA ALA A 35 -2.79 4.32 19.83
C ALA A 35 -3.15 4.91 18.46
N LEU A 36 -3.20 6.25 18.38
CA LEU A 36 -3.46 7.03 17.17
C LEU A 36 -4.84 6.80 16.52
N LEU A 37 -5.79 6.13 17.18
CA LEU A 37 -7.14 5.95 16.64
C LEU A 37 -7.88 7.28 16.42
N ASP A 38 -7.60 8.28 17.26
CA ASP A 38 -8.06 9.65 17.15
C ASP A 38 -7.56 10.35 15.88
N THR A 39 -6.46 9.86 15.29
CA THR A 39 -5.92 10.40 14.03
C THR A 39 -6.59 9.83 12.78
N ILE A 40 -7.37 8.75 12.88
CA ILE A 40 -8.03 8.13 11.72
C ILE A 40 -9.34 8.86 11.37
N GLY A 41 -10.01 9.41 12.39
CA GLY A 41 -11.25 10.17 12.27
C GLY A 41 -12.41 9.58 13.07
N GLU A 42 -13.27 10.46 13.60
CA GLU A 42 -14.34 10.12 14.55
C GLU A 42 -15.31 9.03 14.04
N ALA A 43 -15.56 8.98 12.72
CA ALA A 43 -16.41 7.98 12.08
C ALA A 43 -15.90 6.53 12.25
N VAL A 44 -14.60 6.35 12.52
CA VAL A 44 -13.98 5.05 12.75
C VAL A 44 -13.65 4.87 14.23
N THR A 45 -13.19 5.92 14.92
CA THR A 45 -12.74 5.86 16.31
C THR A 45 -13.82 5.34 17.27
N GLY A 46 -15.04 5.88 17.21
CA GLY A 46 -16.14 5.46 18.10
C GLY A 46 -16.51 3.98 17.94
N PRO A 47 -16.88 3.53 16.71
CA PRO A 47 -17.15 2.13 16.43
C PRO A 47 -16.00 1.16 16.75
N ALA A 48 -14.75 1.59 16.54
CA ALA A 48 -13.56 0.80 16.90
C ALA A 48 -13.43 0.63 18.42
N LEU A 49 -13.65 1.69 19.20
CA LEU A 49 -13.59 1.65 20.67
C LEU A 49 -14.74 0.85 21.29
N SER A 50 -15.92 0.84 20.67
CA SER A 50 -17.04 0.00 21.11
C SER A 50 -16.90 -1.47 20.73
N GLY A 51 -15.86 -1.85 20.00
CA GLY A 51 -15.65 -3.22 19.53
C GLY A 51 -16.70 -3.68 18.53
N ASP A 52 -17.19 -2.78 17.66
CA ASP A 52 -18.17 -3.11 16.63
C ASP A 52 -17.65 -4.29 15.77
N PRO A 53 -18.38 -5.42 15.67
CA PRO A 53 -17.92 -6.60 14.97
C PRO A 53 -17.56 -6.34 13.49
N ALA A 54 -18.26 -5.44 12.81
CA ALA A 54 -17.99 -5.10 11.42
C ALA A 54 -16.68 -4.31 11.28
N VAL A 55 -16.41 -3.38 12.20
CA VAL A 55 -15.15 -2.63 12.23
C VAL A 55 -13.98 -3.52 12.60
N VAL A 56 -14.15 -4.39 13.59
CA VAL A 56 -13.14 -5.40 13.96
C VAL A 56 -12.81 -6.30 12.77
N ALA A 57 -13.82 -6.82 12.08
CA ALA A 57 -13.63 -7.63 10.88
C ALA A 57 -12.91 -6.86 9.76
N ALA A 58 -13.26 -5.59 9.55
CA ALA A 58 -12.61 -4.74 8.55
C ALA A 58 -11.13 -4.47 8.89
N VAL A 59 -10.79 -4.22 10.16
CA VAL A 59 -9.41 -4.02 10.60
C VAL A 59 -8.59 -5.30 10.39
N TRP A 60 -9.12 -6.46 10.80
CA TRP A 60 -8.48 -7.76 10.56
C TRP A 60 -8.26 -8.04 9.08
N LEU A 61 -9.30 -7.84 8.25
CA LEU A 61 -9.19 -7.99 6.80
C LEU A 61 -8.10 -7.08 6.24
N SER A 62 -8.08 -5.80 6.65
CA SER A 62 -7.06 -4.85 6.19
C SER A 62 -5.65 -5.28 6.61
N ALA A 63 -5.49 -5.84 7.82
CA ALA A 63 -4.22 -6.30 8.35
C ALA A 63 -3.69 -7.49 7.54
N LEU A 64 -4.55 -8.46 7.25
CA LEU A 64 -4.24 -9.63 6.43
C LEU A 64 -3.90 -9.23 4.98
N LEU A 65 -4.64 -8.30 4.39
CA LEU A 65 -4.35 -7.80 3.03
C LEU A 65 -3.00 -7.09 2.96
N LYS A 66 -2.66 -6.24 3.94
CA LYS A 66 -1.35 -5.58 4.03
C LYS A 66 -0.23 -6.60 4.22
N LEU A 67 -0.46 -7.61 5.06
CA LEU A 67 0.51 -8.69 5.26
C LEU A 67 0.72 -9.51 3.97
N ALA A 68 -0.34 -9.81 3.22
CA ALA A 68 -0.26 -10.48 1.92
C ALA A 68 0.47 -9.63 0.86
N GLY A 69 0.50 -8.30 1.03
CA GLY A 69 1.32 -7.41 0.23
C GLY A 69 2.82 -7.73 0.31
N VAL A 70 3.31 -8.24 1.45
CA VAL A 70 4.73 -8.58 1.66
C VAL A 70 5.21 -9.70 0.71
N PRO A 71 4.63 -10.92 0.73
CA PRO A 71 5.01 -11.95 -0.25
C PRO A 71 4.70 -11.53 -1.68
N GLY A 72 3.64 -10.72 -1.90
CA GLY A 72 3.35 -10.14 -3.23
C GLY A 72 4.47 -9.25 -3.75
N ALA A 73 5.05 -8.39 -2.90
CA ALA A 73 6.19 -7.57 -3.25
C ALA A 73 7.46 -8.40 -3.47
N LEU A 74 7.69 -9.42 -2.63
CA LEU A 74 8.85 -10.31 -2.78
C LEU A 74 8.79 -11.15 -4.07
N ALA A 75 7.60 -11.54 -4.51
CA ALA A 75 7.40 -12.21 -5.80
C ALA A 75 7.79 -11.34 -7.00
N LEU A 76 7.84 -10.00 -6.85
CA LEU A 76 8.36 -9.08 -7.87
C LEU A 76 9.89 -9.03 -7.91
N ALA A 77 10.58 -9.38 -6.82
CA ALA A 77 12.05 -9.44 -6.75
C ALA A 77 12.60 -10.82 -7.12
N GLN A 78 11.90 -11.88 -6.72
CA GLN A 78 12.38 -13.25 -6.76
C GLN A 78 11.39 -14.12 -7.54
N ARG A 79 11.89 -14.82 -8.57
CA ARG A 79 11.09 -15.84 -9.27
C ARG A 79 11.02 -17.06 -8.35
N TRP A 80 10.02 -17.14 -7.49
CA TRP A 80 9.79 -18.26 -6.56
C TRP A 80 9.42 -19.58 -7.27
N GLY A 81 10.29 -20.05 -8.17
CA GLY A 81 10.23 -21.36 -8.81
C GLY A 81 9.18 -21.49 -9.90
N THR A 82 7.90 -21.39 -9.56
CA THR A 82 6.72 -21.59 -10.44
C THR A 82 5.40 -21.34 -9.69
N LEU A 83 5.43 -20.81 -8.46
CA LEU A 83 4.24 -20.76 -7.58
C LEU A 83 3.08 -19.96 -8.14
N PHE A 84 3.34 -18.89 -8.88
CA PHE A 84 2.30 -18.03 -9.45
C PHE A 84 2.53 -17.78 -10.94
N PRO A 85 1.48 -17.86 -11.77
CA PRO A 85 1.60 -17.53 -13.18
C PRO A 85 1.91 -16.04 -13.33
N ARG A 86 2.75 -15.71 -14.33
CA ARG A 86 3.23 -14.35 -14.59
C ARG A 86 2.12 -13.30 -14.63
N TRP A 87 0.98 -13.62 -15.25
CA TRP A 87 -0.13 -12.68 -15.39
C TRP A 87 -0.74 -12.31 -14.03
N LEU A 88 -0.77 -13.24 -13.07
CA LEU A 88 -1.32 -12.99 -11.74
C LEU A 88 -0.41 -12.07 -10.93
N VAL A 89 0.91 -12.28 -10.99
CA VAL A 89 1.90 -11.41 -10.33
C VAL A 89 1.84 -9.99 -10.89
N LEU A 90 1.71 -9.85 -12.22
CA LEU A 90 1.56 -8.55 -12.87
C LEU A 90 0.22 -7.88 -12.52
N LEU A 91 -0.88 -8.63 -12.51
CA LEU A 91 -2.20 -8.11 -12.15
C LEU A 91 -2.21 -7.62 -10.70
N ALA A 92 -1.66 -8.41 -9.77
CA ALA A 92 -1.54 -8.02 -8.38
C ALA A 92 -0.63 -6.79 -8.20
N GLY A 93 0.55 -6.77 -8.81
CA GLY A 93 1.49 -5.66 -8.72
C GLY A 93 0.91 -4.34 -9.26
N TRP A 94 0.32 -4.38 -10.45
CA TRP A 94 -0.36 -3.21 -11.03
C TRP A 94 -1.64 -2.84 -10.29
N GLY A 95 -2.38 -3.81 -9.78
CA GLY A 95 -3.57 -3.58 -8.97
C GLY A 95 -3.26 -2.81 -7.69
N VAL A 96 -2.23 -3.23 -6.94
CA VAL A 96 -1.75 -2.52 -5.74
C VAL A 96 -1.22 -1.14 -6.12
N THR A 97 -0.43 -1.04 -7.20
CA THR A 97 0.08 0.25 -7.70
C THR A 97 -1.06 1.22 -7.99
N ALA A 98 -2.06 0.78 -8.76
CA ALA A 98 -3.21 1.60 -9.12
C ALA A 98 -4.01 2.00 -7.88
N LEU A 99 -4.31 1.04 -6.99
CA LEU A 99 -5.04 1.30 -5.75
C LEU A 99 -4.35 2.40 -4.92
N LEU A 100 -3.06 2.25 -4.68
CA LEU A 100 -2.31 3.17 -3.83
C LEU A 100 -2.09 4.54 -4.49
N CYS A 101 -1.77 4.57 -5.79
CA CYS A 101 -1.57 5.83 -6.52
C CYS A 101 -2.88 6.59 -6.73
N LEU A 102 -3.99 5.90 -7.04
CA LEU A 102 -5.28 6.55 -7.19
C LEU A 102 -5.80 7.05 -5.85
N TYR A 103 -5.73 6.23 -4.80
CA TYR A 103 -6.14 6.64 -3.45
C TYR A 103 -5.28 7.79 -2.93
N GLY A 104 -3.95 7.66 -2.98
CA GLY A 104 -3.01 8.68 -2.52
C GLY A 104 -3.09 9.95 -3.37
N GLY A 105 -3.25 9.83 -4.69
CA GLY A 105 -3.39 10.95 -5.61
C GLY A 105 -4.70 11.72 -5.42
N ALA A 106 -5.82 11.01 -5.30
CA ALA A 106 -7.11 11.63 -4.99
C ALA A 106 -7.07 12.32 -3.62
N SER A 107 -6.47 11.66 -2.62
CA SER A 107 -6.27 12.23 -1.28
C SER A 107 -5.42 13.49 -1.31
N LEU A 108 -4.33 13.49 -2.09
CA LEU A 108 -3.46 14.65 -2.28
C LEU A 108 -4.24 15.82 -2.89
N VAL A 109 -4.94 15.59 -4.00
CA VAL A 109 -5.75 16.62 -4.66
C VAL A 109 -6.78 17.19 -3.71
N GLN A 110 -7.54 16.33 -3.04
CA GLN A 110 -8.58 16.75 -2.08
C GLN A 110 -7.98 17.59 -0.95
N GLN A 111 -6.89 17.14 -0.33
CA GLN A 111 -6.28 17.83 0.80
C GLN A 111 -5.59 19.15 0.39
N VAL A 112 -5.01 19.22 -0.81
CA VAL A 112 -4.48 20.48 -1.37
C VAL A 112 -5.61 21.48 -1.62
N LEU A 113 -6.74 21.05 -2.21
CA LEU A 113 -7.90 21.90 -2.41
C LEU A 113 -8.49 22.41 -1.09
N MET A 114 -8.48 21.56 -0.05
CA MET A 114 -8.87 21.93 1.31
C MET A 114 -7.96 23.00 1.91
N VAL A 115 -6.63 22.84 1.79
CA VAL A 115 -5.66 23.85 2.26
C VAL A 115 -5.77 25.15 1.47
N ALA A 116 -6.07 25.07 0.17
CA ALA A 116 -6.29 26.24 -0.68
C ALA A 116 -7.63 26.95 -0.44
N GLY A 117 -8.50 26.42 0.44
CA GLY A 117 -9.81 26.98 0.72
C GLY A 117 -10.84 26.79 -0.40
N VAL A 118 -10.56 25.91 -1.37
CA VAL A 118 -11.47 25.60 -2.49
C VAL A 118 -12.54 24.58 -2.08
N VAL A 119 -12.19 23.66 -1.17
CA VAL A 119 -13.08 22.64 -0.63
C VAL A 119 -13.21 22.82 0.88
N ASP A 120 -14.45 22.76 1.39
CA ASP A 120 -14.71 22.88 2.81
C ASP A 120 -14.05 21.75 3.62
N VAL A 121 -13.50 22.13 4.78
CA VAL A 121 -12.88 21.20 5.71
C VAL A 121 -13.78 21.04 6.92
N SER A 122 -14.25 19.82 7.17
CA SER A 122 -15.05 19.50 8.34
C SER A 122 -14.29 19.82 9.63
N ALA A 123 -15.03 20.19 10.68
CA ALA A 123 -14.44 20.50 11.99
C ALA A 123 -13.65 19.30 12.55
N ALA A 124 -14.13 18.07 12.31
CA ALA A 124 -13.46 16.84 12.74
C ALA A 124 -12.14 16.56 11.99
N PHE A 125 -12.04 16.90 10.70
CA PHE A 125 -10.85 16.60 9.90
C PHE A 125 -9.79 17.72 9.95
N ARG A 126 -10.21 18.96 10.21
CA ARG A 126 -9.34 20.13 10.25
C ARG A 126 -8.09 19.97 11.14
N PRO A 127 -8.16 19.39 12.36
CA PRO A 127 -7.00 19.24 13.22
C PRO A 127 -5.93 18.29 12.65
N VAL A 128 -6.34 17.32 11.83
CA VAL A 128 -5.46 16.29 11.28
C VAL A 128 -5.13 16.50 9.81
N LEU A 129 -5.67 17.54 9.15
CA LEU A 129 -5.50 17.79 7.72
C LEU A 129 -4.02 17.85 7.31
N LEU A 130 -3.22 18.70 7.98
CA LEU A 130 -1.81 18.87 7.61
C LEU A 130 -0.99 17.60 7.90
N TRP A 131 -1.34 16.87 8.96
CA TRP A 131 -0.74 15.57 9.27
C TRP A 131 -1.00 14.55 8.17
N HIS A 132 -2.23 14.48 7.65
CA HIS A 132 -2.56 13.61 6.52
C HIS A 132 -1.87 14.07 5.23
N LEU A 133 -1.77 15.37 4.99
CA LEU A 133 -1.20 15.91 3.76
C LEU A 133 0.30 15.69 3.69
N PHE A 134 1.02 15.94 4.78
CA PHE A 134 2.49 15.90 4.76
C PHE A 134 3.09 14.56 5.17
N LEU A 135 2.35 13.71 5.90
CA LEU A 135 2.83 12.38 6.26
C LEU A 135 2.11 11.28 5.49
N TRP A 136 0.80 11.10 5.73
CA TRP A 136 0.10 9.91 5.24
C TRP A 136 0.01 9.87 3.72
N THR A 137 -0.35 10.98 3.09
CA THR A 137 -0.51 11.06 1.64
C THR A 137 0.77 10.72 0.89
N PRO A 138 1.95 11.31 1.22
CA PRO A 138 3.23 10.88 0.65
C PRO A 138 3.56 9.42 0.93
N VAL A 139 3.27 8.90 2.13
CA VAL A 139 3.55 7.51 2.46
C VAL A 139 2.70 6.55 1.62
N TRP A 140 1.42 6.83 1.38
CA TRP A 140 0.56 6.04 0.49
C TRP A 140 1.07 6.05 -0.95
N LEU A 141 1.43 7.23 -1.47
CA LEU A 141 2.00 7.38 -2.81
C LEU A 141 3.36 6.65 -2.93
N ALA A 142 4.21 6.73 -1.91
CA ALA A 142 5.50 6.03 -1.90
C ALA A 142 5.32 4.52 -2.03
N GLY A 143 4.34 3.93 -1.32
CA GLY A 143 3.98 2.52 -1.49
C GLY A 143 3.59 2.20 -2.94
N GLY A 144 2.70 3.01 -3.53
CA GLY A 144 2.28 2.85 -4.93
C GLY A 144 3.44 2.93 -5.92
N VAL A 145 4.33 3.91 -5.76
CA VAL A 145 5.53 4.08 -6.58
C VAL A 145 6.48 2.90 -6.45
N LEU A 146 6.73 2.41 -5.22
CA LEU A 146 7.60 1.25 -4.99
C LEU A 146 7.06 -0.01 -5.66
N TYR A 147 5.77 -0.31 -5.50
CA TYR A 147 5.11 -1.43 -6.19
C TYR A 147 5.13 -1.25 -7.71
N GLY A 148 4.90 -0.04 -8.22
CA GLY A 148 4.88 0.25 -9.65
C GLY A 148 6.24 0.04 -10.31
N ILE A 149 7.30 0.57 -9.68
CA ILE A 149 8.68 0.39 -10.14
C ILE A 149 9.07 -1.10 -10.09
N ALA A 150 8.77 -1.79 -8.98
CA ALA A 150 9.04 -3.22 -8.85
C ALA A 150 8.33 -4.04 -9.94
N THR A 151 7.05 -3.73 -10.20
CA THR A 151 6.22 -4.41 -11.21
C THR A 151 6.72 -4.13 -12.62
N PHE A 152 7.12 -2.89 -12.92
CA PHE A 152 7.73 -2.53 -14.20
C PHE A 152 8.99 -3.33 -14.48
N PHE A 153 9.88 -3.42 -13.48
CA PHE A 153 11.13 -4.17 -13.59
C PHE A 153 10.88 -5.68 -13.76
N PHE A 154 9.94 -6.25 -13.01
CA PHE A 154 9.51 -7.63 -13.17
C PHE A 154 8.94 -7.91 -14.58
N ALA A 155 8.09 -7.01 -15.09
CA ALA A 155 7.51 -7.13 -16.43
C ALA A 155 8.58 -7.11 -17.53
N ARG A 156 9.58 -6.24 -17.40
CA ARG A 156 10.70 -6.15 -18.34
C ARG A 156 11.59 -7.39 -18.29
N ALA A 157 11.97 -7.85 -17.09
CA ALA A 157 12.82 -9.02 -16.91
C ALA A 157 12.17 -10.30 -17.48
N THR A 158 10.86 -10.47 -17.26
CA THR A 158 10.13 -11.65 -17.73
C THR A 158 9.90 -11.65 -19.24
N ARG A 159 9.61 -10.49 -19.85
CA ARG A 159 9.49 -10.38 -21.33
C ARG A 159 10.77 -10.76 -22.06
N VAL A 160 11.93 -10.34 -21.54
CA VAL A 160 13.23 -10.69 -22.13
C VAL A 160 13.48 -12.20 -22.04
N ALA A 161 13.15 -12.82 -20.91
CA ALA A 161 13.29 -14.27 -20.73
C ALA A 161 12.36 -15.07 -21.65
N ASP A 162 11.13 -14.60 -21.89
CA ASP A 162 10.17 -15.24 -22.79
C ASP A 162 10.58 -15.14 -24.27
N ALA A 163 11.38 -14.13 -24.64
CA ALA A 163 11.84 -13.87 -26.01
C ALA A 163 13.17 -14.55 -26.37
N ALA A 164 13.91 -15.10 -25.40
CA ALA A 164 15.15 -15.83 -25.67
C ALA A 164 14.83 -17.20 -26.32
N PRO A 165 15.53 -17.59 -27.40
CA PRO A 165 15.33 -18.90 -28.01
C PRO A 165 15.64 -20.01 -26.99
N ARG A 166 14.76 -21.02 -26.93
CA ARG A 166 14.90 -22.19 -26.06
C ARG A 166 15.87 -23.20 -26.64
#